data_AF-A0A948IKQ4-F1
#
_entry.id   AF-A0A948IKQ4-F1
#
_cell.length_a   1.000
_cell.length_b   1.000
_cell.length_c   1.000
_cell.angle_alpha   90.00
_cell.angle_beta   90.00
_cell.angle_gamma   90.00
#
_symmetry.space_group_name_H-M   'P 1'
#
loop_
_entity.id
_entity.type
_entity.pdbx_description
1 polymer ?
#
loop_
_entity_poly.entity_id
_entity_poly.type
_entity_poly.pdbx_seq_one_letter_code
_entity_poly.pdbx_strand_id
1 'polypeptide(L)'
;MFQAAPPPPPPPPEIVRTESSYLQVSRKDVPLSLVKDKRTENALIRYQLFVRTDVEARQAQAVPDAPPPPVFCQWVVSVYLEREPCFESISGKLACADRYTVRLQDQSRGSETLPLTAEATACAVGKPEIAAASALLAAAGEAAADAHFGADLTKRLTPELAKGGIKATIRAVR
;
A
#
# COMPACT_ATOMS: atom_id res chain seq x y z
N MET A 1 21.61 53.66 13.09
CA MET A 1 21.80 52.28 13.58
C MET A 1 21.42 51.35 12.44
N PHE A 2 22.38 50.66 11.84
CA PHE A 2 22.08 49.67 10.79
C PHE A 2 21.86 48.32 11.48
N GLN A 3 20.61 47.89 11.54
CA GLN A 3 20.25 46.57 12.01
C GLN A 3 20.55 45.59 10.86
N ALA A 4 21.49 44.67 11.07
CA ALA A 4 21.79 43.64 10.09
C ALA A 4 20.51 42.83 9.83
N ALA A 5 20.20 42.58 8.56
CA ALA A 5 19.08 41.73 8.19
C ALA A 5 19.26 40.34 8.85
N PRO A 6 18.19 39.73 9.38
CA PRO A 6 18.28 38.40 9.96
C PRO A 6 18.82 37.40 8.91
N PRO A 7 19.67 36.44 9.33
CA PRO A 7 20.21 35.46 8.40
C PRO A 7 19.07 34.67 7.73
N PRO A 8 19.23 34.28 6.45
CA PRO A 8 18.22 33.49 5.76
C PRO A 8 17.98 32.17 6.51
N PRO A 9 16.73 31.66 6.51
CA PRO A 9 16.42 30.39 7.15
C PRO A 9 17.22 29.25 6.50
N PRO A 10 17.64 28.24 7.28
CA PRO A 10 18.37 27.10 6.74
C PRO A 10 17.51 26.35 5.70
N PRO A 11 18.12 25.79 4.65
CA PRO A 11 17.40 25.02 3.65
C PRO A 11 16.75 23.77 4.28
N PRO A 12 15.59 23.33 3.77
CA PRO A 12 14.93 22.13 4.27
C PRO A 12 15.81 20.89 4.02
N PRO A 13 15.75 19.85 4.88
CA PRO A 13 16.43 18.58 4.66
C PRO A 13 16.00 17.91 3.34
N GLU A 14 16.97 17.41 2.59
CA GLU A 14 16.76 16.70 1.33
C GLU A 14 16.63 15.19 1.55
N ILE A 15 15.90 14.51 0.67
CA ILE A 15 15.81 13.04 0.69
C ILE A 15 17.11 12.47 0.10
N VAL A 16 17.88 11.79 0.94
CA VAL A 16 19.15 11.16 0.54
C VAL A 16 18.98 9.68 0.22
N ARG A 17 17.92 9.04 0.73
CA ARG A 17 17.60 7.64 0.45
C ARG A 17 16.10 7.41 0.59
N THR A 18 15.57 6.56 -0.28
CA THR A 18 14.21 6.01 -0.18
C THR A 18 14.28 4.49 -0.31
N GLU A 19 13.47 3.81 0.49
CA GLU A 19 13.33 2.35 0.43
C GLU A 19 11.86 1.98 0.61
N SER A 20 11.41 0.97 -0.13
CA SER A 20 10.04 0.47 -0.03
C SER A 20 10.03 -1.06 0.05
N SER A 21 9.10 -1.61 0.82
CA SER A 21 8.84 -3.05 0.88
C SER A 21 7.35 -3.36 0.79
N TYR A 22 7.05 -4.57 0.33
CA TYR A 22 5.70 -5.09 0.16
C TYR A 22 5.58 -6.43 0.86
N LEU A 23 4.57 -6.57 1.71
CA LEU A 23 4.25 -7.80 2.42
C LEU A 23 2.83 -8.23 2.04
N GLN A 24 2.69 -9.38 1.37
CA GLN A 24 1.38 -9.98 1.16
C GLN A 24 0.81 -10.45 2.51
N VAL A 25 -0.41 -10.01 2.82
CA VAL A 25 -1.10 -10.29 4.08
C VAL A 25 -2.12 -11.40 3.89
N SER A 26 -3.00 -11.25 2.90
CA SER A 26 -4.08 -12.21 2.65
C SER A 26 -4.41 -12.25 1.17
N ARG A 27 -4.98 -13.37 0.72
CA ARG A 27 -5.46 -13.55 -0.64
C ARG A 27 -6.76 -14.35 -0.61
N LYS A 28 -7.69 -13.98 -1.48
CA LYS A 28 -8.94 -14.70 -1.68
C LYS A 28 -9.38 -14.67 -3.13
N ASP A 29 -9.60 -15.84 -3.70
CA ASP A 29 -10.16 -15.97 -5.04
C ASP A 29 -11.69 -16.19 -4.90
N VAL A 30 -12.49 -15.30 -5.49
CA VAL A 30 -13.95 -15.29 -5.40
C VAL A 30 -14.56 -15.64 -6.76
N PRO A 31 -15.09 -16.85 -6.95
CA PRO A 31 -15.71 -17.23 -8.21
C PRO A 31 -17.07 -16.57 -8.36
N LEU A 32 -17.31 -15.96 -9.52
CA LEU A 32 -18.56 -15.29 -9.87
C LEU A 32 -19.19 -15.92 -11.12
N SER A 33 -20.51 -15.85 -11.19
CA SER A 33 -21.30 -16.02 -12.40
C SER A 33 -21.83 -14.64 -12.81
N LEU A 34 -21.51 -14.22 -14.02
CA LEU A 34 -21.90 -12.93 -14.60
C LEU A 34 -23.01 -13.18 -15.62
N VAL A 35 -24.15 -12.52 -15.47
CA VAL A 35 -25.29 -12.68 -16.36
C VAL A 35 -25.64 -11.35 -17.02
N LYS A 36 -25.70 -11.36 -18.36
CA LYS A 36 -26.15 -10.23 -19.19
C LYS A 36 -26.92 -10.74 -20.40
N ASP A 37 -28.11 -10.20 -20.67
CA ASP A 37 -28.93 -10.52 -21.85
C ASP A 37 -29.05 -12.02 -22.15
N LYS A 38 -29.32 -12.83 -21.12
CA LYS A 38 -29.43 -14.30 -21.13
C LYS A 38 -28.11 -15.07 -21.36
N ARG A 39 -26.98 -14.38 -21.50
CA ARG A 39 -25.65 -15.00 -21.51
C ARG A 39 -25.11 -15.07 -20.10
N THR A 40 -24.46 -16.19 -19.80
CA THR A 40 -23.80 -16.43 -18.53
C THR A 40 -22.32 -16.66 -18.81
N GLU A 41 -21.48 -15.92 -18.11
CA GLU A 41 -20.02 -16.07 -18.15
C GLU A 41 -19.47 -16.32 -16.75
N ASN A 42 -18.44 -17.16 -16.68
CA ASN A 42 -17.75 -17.44 -15.44
C ASN A 42 -16.61 -16.43 -15.26
N ALA A 43 -16.50 -15.89 -14.04
CA ALA A 43 -15.42 -15.02 -13.65
C ALA A 43 -14.81 -15.45 -12.32
N LEU A 44 -13.62 -14.94 -12.04
CA LEU A 44 -12.89 -15.12 -10.80
C LEU A 44 -12.32 -13.75 -10.40
N ILE A 45 -12.67 -13.27 -9.22
CA ILE A 45 -12.06 -12.06 -8.68
C ILE A 45 -10.98 -12.49 -7.70
N ARG A 46 -9.73 -12.17 -8.00
CA ARG A 46 -8.63 -12.39 -7.07
C ARG A 46 -8.45 -11.13 -6.24
N TYR A 47 -8.68 -11.26 -4.96
CA TYR A 47 -8.38 -10.23 -3.99
C TYR A 47 -7.07 -10.52 -3.29
N GLN A 48 -6.31 -9.45 -3.05
CA GLN A 48 -5.10 -9.50 -2.23
C GLN A 48 -5.10 -8.30 -1.28
N LEU A 49 -4.76 -8.55 -0.02
CA LEU A 49 -4.30 -7.50 0.89
C LEU A 49 -2.79 -7.54 0.96
N PHE A 50 -2.16 -6.38 0.91
CA PHE A 50 -0.74 -6.24 1.18
C PHE A 50 -0.46 -4.99 2.00
N VAL A 51 0.59 -5.05 2.81
CA VAL A 51 1.17 -3.90 3.49
C VAL A 51 2.29 -3.38 2.62
N ARG A 52 2.31 -2.06 2.40
CA ARG A 52 3.45 -1.35 1.82
C ARG A 52 4.07 -0.49 2.90
N THR A 53 5.38 -0.60 3.04
CA THR A 53 6.18 0.21 3.94
C THR A 53 7.09 1.07 3.09
N ASP A 54 7.00 2.39 3.24
CA ASP A 54 7.87 3.36 2.60
C ASP A 54 8.71 4.05 3.67
N VAL A 55 10.01 4.15 3.45
CA VAL A 55 11.00 4.74 4.35
C VAL A 55 11.81 5.78 3.58
N GLU A 56 11.95 6.96 4.18
CA GLU A 56 12.74 8.07 3.65
C GLU A 56 13.77 8.50 4.68
N ALA A 57 15.04 8.50 4.29
CA ALA A 57 16.11 9.13 5.03
C ALA A 57 16.30 10.55 4.49
N ARG A 58 16.19 11.55 5.36
CA ARG A 58 16.39 12.96 5.02
C ARG A 58 17.57 13.53 5.77
N GLN A 59 18.39 14.33 5.12
CA GLN A 59 19.53 15.01 5.74
C GLN A 59 19.61 16.45 5.24
N ALA A 60 20.02 17.37 6.12
CA ALA A 60 20.37 18.71 5.67
C ALA A 60 21.63 18.64 4.78
N GLN A 61 21.85 19.68 3.98
CA GLN A 61 23.06 19.77 3.17
C GLN A 61 24.28 19.87 4.10
N ALA A 62 25.32 19.08 3.81
CA ALA A 62 26.57 19.15 4.55
C ALA A 62 27.24 20.52 4.35
N VAL A 63 27.70 21.12 5.45
CA VAL A 63 28.47 22.36 5.41
C VAL A 63 29.95 22.01 5.57
N PRO A 64 30.85 22.56 4.73
CA PRO A 64 32.29 22.37 4.91
C PRO A 64 32.73 22.76 6.34
N ASP A 65 33.63 21.97 6.92
CA ASP A 65 34.20 22.18 8.27
C ASP A 65 33.20 22.07 9.44
N ALA A 66 31.98 21.59 9.21
CA ALA A 66 31.00 21.26 10.24
C ALA A 66 30.84 19.75 10.45
N PRO A 67 30.39 19.30 11.64
CA PRO A 67 29.99 17.91 11.85
C PRO A 67 28.91 17.48 10.84
N PRO A 68 28.86 16.18 10.48
CA PRO A 68 27.84 15.68 9.57
C PRO A 68 26.42 15.97 10.13
N PRO A 69 25.48 16.36 9.27
CA PRO A 69 24.11 16.65 9.69
C PRO A 69 23.42 15.37 10.17
N PRO A 70 22.50 15.47 11.14
CA PRO A 70 21.73 14.31 11.59
C PRO A 70 20.84 13.76 10.47
N VAL A 71 20.58 12.46 10.55
CA VAL A 71 19.64 11.78 9.65
C VAL A 71 18.25 11.78 10.26
N PHE A 72 17.28 12.32 9.54
CA PHE A 72 15.87 12.24 9.86
C PHE A 72 15.26 11.06 9.11
N CYS A 73 14.95 9.99 9.82
CA CYS A 73 14.27 8.82 9.28
C CYS A 73 12.77 9.01 9.39
N GLN A 74 12.04 8.91 8.28
CA GLN A 74 10.59 8.98 8.23
C GLN A 74 10.05 7.71 7.59
N TRP A 75 8.93 7.21 8.09
CA TRP A 75 8.30 6.03 7.50
C TRP A 75 6.78 6.13 7.52
N VAL A 76 6.19 5.45 6.53
CA VAL A 76 4.76 5.25 6.40
C VAL A 76 4.52 3.79 6.09
N VAL A 77 3.68 3.15 6.90
CA VAL A 77 3.15 1.81 6.66
C VAL A 77 1.68 1.97 6.29
N SER A 78 1.25 1.36 5.20
CA SER A 78 -0.12 1.47 4.69
C SER A 78 -0.62 0.12 4.20
N VAL A 79 -1.90 -0.18 4.43
CA VAL A 79 -2.56 -1.37 3.89
C VAL A 79 -3.20 -1.04 2.55
N TYR A 80 -3.08 -1.94 1.59
CA TYR A 80 -3.70 -1.84 0.28
C TYR A 80 -4.55 -3.08 -0.01
N LEU A 81 -5.71 -2.83 -0.64
CA LEU A 81 -6.52 -3.86 -1.26
C LEU A 81 -6.31 -3.82 -2.77
N GLU A 82 -5.96 -4.97 -3.33
CA GLU A 82 -5.85 -5.20 -4.77
C GLU A 82 -6.93 -6.17 -5.23
N ARG A 83 -7.50 -5.86 -6.39
CA ARG A 83 -8.52 -6.64 -7.07
C ARG A 83 -8.07 -6.90 -8.51
N GLU A 84 -7.98 -8.17 -8.89
CA GLU A 84 -7.67 -8.61 -10.25
C GLU A 84 -8.87 -9.42 -10.77
N PRO A 85 -9.69 -8.86 -11.69
CA PRO A 85 -10.80 -9.58 -12.28
C PRO A 85 -10.30 -10.49 -13.42
N CYS A 86 -10.67 -11.75 -13.38
CA CYS A 86 -10.34 -12.75 -14.39
C CYS A 86 -11.61 -13.37 -14.99
N PHE A 87 -11.60 -13.61 -16.29
CA PHE A 87 -12.70 -14.20 -17.03
C PHE A 87 -12.29 -15.58 -17.55
N GLU A 88 -13.19 -16.54 -17.44
CA GLU A 88 -12.98 -17.88 -17.96
C GLU A 88 -13.55 -17.96 -19.39
N SER A 89 -12.68 -18.27 -20.34
CA SER A 89 -13.07 -18.54 -21.73
C SER A 89 -13.83 -19.85 -21.87
N ILE A 90 -14.49 -20.04 -23.02
CA ILE A 90 -15.20 -21.29 -23.37
C ILE A 90 -14.28 -22.52 -23.30
N SER A 91 -12.98 -22.36 -23.54
CA SER A 91 -11.99 -23.44 -23.43
C SER A 91 -11.44 -23.66 -22.01
N GLY A 92 -12.02 -23.04 -20.98
CA GLY A 92 -11.59 -23.14 -19.58
C GLY A 92 -10.30 -22.38 -19.25
N LYS A 93 -9.81 -21.52 -20.15
CA LYS A 93 -8.62 -20.68 -19.88
C LYS A 93 -9.03 -19.39 -19.21
N LEU A 94 -8.30 -18.99 -18.17
CA LEU A 94 -8.47 -17.71 -17.48
C LEU A 94 -7.64 -16.60 -18.14
N ALA A 95 -8.26 -15.45 -18.37
CA ALA A 95 -7.57 -14.21 -18.73
C ALA A 95 -7.94 -13.12 -17.70
N CYS A 96 -6.93 -12.47 -17.12
CA CYS A 96 -7.12 -11.45 -16.11
C CYS A 96 -6.95 -10.05 -16.72
N ALA A 97 -7.79 -9.11 -16.31
CA ALA A 97 -7.61 -7.71 -16.65
C ALA A 97 -6.63 -7.04 -15.67
N ASP A 98 -6.38 -5.74 -15.90
CA ASP A 98 -5.49 -4.96 -15.04
C ASP A 98 -5.94 -4.98 -13.58
N ARG A 99 -4.93 -4.98 -12.71
CA ARG A 99 -5.11 -4.90 -11.27
C ARG A 99 -5.62 -3.53 -10.87
N TYR A 100 -6.57 -3.54 -9.96
CA TYR A 100 -7.12 -2.35 -9.35
C TYR A 100 -6.69 -2.30 -7.88
N THR A 101 -5.92 -1.28 -7.50
CA THR A 101 -5.34 -1.17 -6.16
C THR A 101 -5.85 0.09 -5.45
N VAL A 102 -6.28 -0.05 -4.20
CA VAL A 102 -6.68 1.06 -3.33
C VAL A 102 -5.96 0.99 -2.00
N ARG A 103 -5.56 2.14 -1.49
CA ARG A 103 -5.10 2.27 -0.11
C ARG A 103 -6.30 2.25 0.84
N LEU A 104 -6.24 1.41 1.87
CA LEU A 104 -7.21 1.41 2.96
C LEU A 104 -6.94 2.58 3.92
N GLN A 105 -7.82 2.77 4.90
CA GLN A 105 -7.67 3.87 5.86
C GLN A 105 -6.56 3.60 6.87
N ASP A 106 -6.30 2.34 7.19
CA ASP A 106 -5.30 1.94 8.17
C ASP A 106 -3.89 2.30 7.71
N GLN A 107 -3.23 3.13 8.51
CA GLN A 107 -1.86 3.58 8.30
C GLN A 107 -1.15 3.76 9.65
N SER A 108 0.15 3.51 9.65
CA SER A 108 1.05 3.90 10.73
C SER A 108 2.12 4.81 10.16
N ARG A 109 2.46 5.86 10.89
CA ARG A 109 3.48 6.82 10.51
C ARG A 109 4.41 7.03 11.67
N GLY A 110 5.68 7.24 11.38
CA GLY A 110 6.64 7.63 12.39
C GLY A 110 7.79 8.40 11.80
N SER A 111 8.53 9.01 12.70
CA SER A 111 9.74 9.73 12.37
C SER A 111 10.69 9.67 13.55
N GLU A 112 11.98 9.57 13.28
CA GLU A 112 13.04 9.56 14.27
C GLU A 112 14.24 10.34 13.75
N THR A 113 14.94 11.03 14.65
CA THR A 113 16.27 11.56 14.36
C THR A 113 17.30 10.52 14.79
N LEU A 114 18.06 9.97 13.85
CA LEU A 114 19.08 8.98 14.14
C LEU A 114 20.27 9.64 14.86
N PRO A 115 21.07 8.86 15.62
CA PRO A 115 22.31 9.35 16.20
C PRO A 115 23.23 9.98 15.15
N LEU A 116 24.02 10.99 15.52
CA LEU A 116 24.94 11.69 14.60
C LEU A 116 25.97 10.76 13.93
N THR A 117 26.24 9.60 14.54
CA THR A 117 27.16 8.59 14.00
C THR A 117 26.47 7.61 13.05
N ALA A 118 25.14 7.66 12.92
CA ALA A 118 24.39 6.73 12.10
C ALA A 118 24.39 7.18 10.64
N GLU A 119 24.60 6.23 9.74
CA GLU A 119 24.47 6.46 8.31
C GLU A 119 23.00 6.47 7.87
N ALA A 120 22.71 7.07 6.70
CA ALA A 120 21.38 7.00 6.09
C ALA A 120 20.90 5.56 5.86
N THR A 121 21.82 4.61 5.71
CA THR A 121 21.53 3.17 5.54
C THR A 121 20.88 2.54 6.77
N ALA A 122 21.02 3.15 7.95
CA ALA A 122 20.32 2.72 9.17
C ALA A 122 18.82 3.06 9.15
N CYS A 123 18.40 3.99 8.29
CA CYS A 123 16.98 4.25 8.00
C CYS A 123 16.51 3.30 6.89
N ALA A 124 16.12 2.09 7.28
CA ALA A 124 15.72 1.03 6.36
C ALA A 124 14.45 0.32 6.84
N VAL A 125 13.74 -0.37 5.94
CA VAL A 125 12.48 -1.07 6.26
C VAL A 125 12.64 -2.13 7.35
N GLY A 126 13.84 -2.68 7.52
CA GLY A 126 14.16 -3.69 8.54
C GLY A 126 14.41 -3.13 9.95
N LYS A 127 14.37 -1.80 10.14
CA LYS A 127 14.56 -1.19 11.46
C LYS A 127 13.45 -1.67 12.42
N PRO A 128 13.76 -2.05 13.68
CA PRO A 128 12.83 -2.78 14.55
C PRO A 128 11.45 -2.15 14.71
N GLU A 129 11.35 -0.84 14.91
CA GLU A 129 10.07 -0.16 15.08
C GLU A 129 9.26 -0.05 13.77
N ILE A 130 9.94 0.03 12.62
CA ILE A 130 9.30 0.01 11.31
C ILE A 130 8.75 -1.39 11.02
N ALA A 131 9.57 -2.41 11.27
CA ALA A 131 9.18 -3.82 11.13
C ALA A 131 8.02 -4.18 12.08
N ALA A 132 8.05 -3.70 13.32
CA ALA A 132 6.98 -3.90 14.29
C ALA A 132 5.67 -3.23 13.83
N ALA A 133 5.73 -1.98 13.34
CA ALA A 133 4.56 -1.30 12.78
C ALA A 133 3.99 -2.05 11.56
N SER A 134 4.85 -2.54 10.67
CA SER A 134 4.46 -3.38 9.53
C SER A 134 3.77 -4.67 9.98
N ALA A 135 4.32 -5.37 10.98
CA ALA A 135 3.75 -6.61 11.49
C ALA A 135 2.38 -6.38 12.18
N LEU A 136 2.23 -5.31 12.95
CA LEU A 136 0.96 -4.96 13.60
C LEU A 136 -0.15 -4.69 12.56
N LEU A 137 0.15 -3.90 11.52
CA LEU A 137 -0.80 -3.62 10.44
C LEU A 137 -1.10 -4.86 9.60
N ALA A 138 -0.11 -5.72 9.36
CA ALA A 138 -0.33 -6.99 8.67
C ALA A 138 -1.29 -7.90 9.45
N ALA A 139 -1.07 -8.07 10.75
CA ALA A 139 -1.93 -8.90 11.59
C ALA A 139 -3.37 -8.35 11.67
N ALA A 140 -3.53 -7.03 11.82
CA ALA A 140 -4.84 -6.39 11.78
C ALA A 140 -5.53 -6.56 10.42
N GLY A 141 -4.78 -6.38 9.32
CA GLY A 141 -5.28 -6.57 7.96
C GLY A 141 -5.70 -8.01 7.68
N GLU A 142 -4.96 -9.01 8.19
CA GLU A 142 -5.32 -10.42 8.06
C GLU A 142 -6.64 -10.71 8.77
N ALA A 143 -6.80 -10.25 10.01
CA ALA A 143 -8.03 -10.41 10.78
C ALA A 143 -9.26 -9.75 10.12
N ALA A 144 -9.05 -8.65 9.37
CA ALA A 144 -10.11 -7.91 8.69
C ALA A 144 -10.27 -8.29 7.20
N ALA A 145 -9.48 -9.24 6.67
CA ALA A 145 -9.37 -9.48 5.23
C ALA A 145 -10.71 -9.79 4.54
N ASP A 146 -11.47 -10.72 5.11
CA ASP A 146 -12.76 -11.11 4.55
C ASP A 146 -13.78 -9.95 4.56
N ALA A 147 -13.73 -9.09 5.58
CA ALA A 147 -14.59 -7.91 5.64
C ALA A 147 -14.22 -6.89 4.55
N HIS A 148 -12.93 -6.67 4.29
CA HIS A 148 -12.47 -5.79 3.22
C HIS A 148 -12.86 -6.33 1.83
N PHE A 149 -12.62 -7.62 1.57
CA PHE A 149 -12.98 -8.26 0.30
C PHE A 149 -14.49 -8.25 0.06
N GLY A 150 -15.28 -8.57 1.09
CA GLY A 150 -16.74 -8.52 1.03
C GLY A 150 -17.26 -7.10 0.81
N ALA A 151 -16.68 -6.10 1.48
CA ALA A 151 -17.05 -4.71 1.31
C ALA A 151 -16.76 -4.20 -0.11
N ASP A 152 -15.59 -4.49 -0.69
CA ASP A 152 -15.31 -4.12 -2.08
C ASP A 152 -16.27 -4.80 -3.06
N LEU A 153 -16.47 -6.11 -2.91
CA LEU A 153 -17.37 -6.88 -3.76
C LEU A 153 -18.80 -6.29 -3.76
N THR A 154 -19.33 -5.98 -2.58
CA THR A 154 -20.73 -5.57 -2.40
C THR A 154 -20.96 -4.08 -2.61
N LYS A 155 -20.06 -3.22 -2.13
CA LYS A 155 -20.23 -1.76 -2.17
C LYS A 155 -19.64 -1.13 -3.42
N ARG A 156 -18.76 -1.84 -4.13
CA ARG A 156 -18.07 -1.30 -5.31
C ARG A 156 -18.24 -2.14 -6.56
N LEU A 157 -17.70 -3.37 -6.58
CA LEU A 157 -17.67 -4.18 -7.81
C LEU A 157 -19.07 -4.51 -8.33
N THR A 158 -19.95 -5.01 -7.45
CA THR A 158 -21.31 -5.39 -7.86
C THR A 158 -22.11 -4.19 -8.38
N PRO A 159 -22.09 -3.00 -7.72
CA PRO A 159 -22.66 -1.79 -8.30
C PRO A 159 -22.04 -1.35 -9.64
N GLU A 160 -20.72 -1.44 -9.80
CA GLU A 160 -20.03 -1.12 -11.06
C GLU A 160 -20.50 -2.03 -12.21
N LEU A 161 -20.61 -3.33 -11.96
CA LEU A 161 -21.13 -4.30 -12.93
C LEU A 161 -22.62 -4.07 -13.26
N ALA A 162 -23.42 -3.76 -12.25
CA ALA A 162 -24.85 -3.51 -12.43
C ALA A 162 -25.13 -2.29 -13.33
N LYS A 163 -24.30 -1.23 -13.25
CA LYS A 163 -24.36 -0.09 -14.18
C LYS A 163 -24.16 -0.51 -15.64
N GLY A 164 -23.40 -1.58 -15.89
CA GLY A 164 -23.21 -2.17 -17.21
C GLY A 164 -24.28 -3.20 -17.63
N GLY A 165 -25.33 -3.37 -16.82
CA GLY A 165 -26.39 -4.37 -17.04
C GLY A 165 -25.97 -5.80 -16.69
N ILE A 166 -24.91 -5.98 -15.90
CA ILE A 166 -24.38 -7.29 -15.52
C ILE A 166 -24.83 -7.63 -14.10
N LYS A 167 -25.51 -8.77 -13.94
CA LYS A 167 -25.81 -9.35 -12.63
C LYS A 167 -24.70 -10.30 -12.22
N ALA A 168 -24.08 -10.06 -11.07
CA ALA A 168 -23.04 -10.94 -10.51
C ALA A 168 -23.60 -11.77 -9.35
N THR A 169 -23.31 -13.07 -9.33
CA THR A 169 -23.61 -13.95 -8.20
C THR A 169 -22.38 -14.77 -7.81
N ILE A 170 -22.11 -14.89 -6.51
CA ILE A 170 -21.04 -15.75 -6.01
C ILE A 170 -21.41 -17.21 -6.28
N ARG A 171 -20.48 -17.96 -6.86
CA ARG A 171 -20.65 -19.40 -7.10
C ARG A 171 -20.17 -20.16 -5.86
N ALA A 172 -20.88 -21.24 -5.52
CA ALA A 172 -20.35 -22.19 -4.56
C ALA A 172 -19.11 -22.87 -5.16
N VAL A 173 -18.01 -22.88 -4.42
CA VAL A 173 -16.85 -23.71 -4.74
C VAL A 173 -17.27 -25.15 -4.40
N ARG A 174 -17.31 -26.04 -5.38
CA ARG A 174 -17.52 -27.47 -5.17
C ARG A 174 -16.21 -28.15 -4.84
#